data_AF-A0A355VA54-F1
#
_entry.id   AF-A0A355VA54-F1
#
_cell.length_a   1.000
_cell.length_b   1.000
_cell.length_c   1.000
_cell.angle_alpha   90.00
_cell.angle_beta   90.00
_cell.angle_gamma   90.00
#
_symmetry.space_group_name_H-M   'P 1'
#
loop_
_entity.id
_entity.type
_entity.pdbx_description
1 polymer ?
#
loop_
_entity_poly.entity_id
_entity_poly.type
_entity_poly.pdbx_seq_one_letter_code
_entity_poly.pdbx_strand_id
1 'polypeptide(L)'
;MRQWFKSGSPWIWLNAGAVSLCMIMVVGLIGLIAIRGFGHFWPADVAQITMVGADGERRELIGELVRSQTVPAAVARDSGEVVPESEELVVRHLIKVGNRDQTGQDFVWHLDLYMEPWQYPDNIFVVERREWGNFYGTPVALLQDGNVVSTPTDDTFWPSLQAAIDRSLQIYGRIRELERGEIGRINTALERLRLDERTLELNPPSPEMEALERARIATGRSQLEAEYALLRQELDALYDSTERDTLRMQTSQGNEVNISFAHIMRVTAPNTMSVFQKSVQYVERLWEFMTDEPREANTEGGIFPAIFGTVTMVMVMSIIVTPFGILAAIYLREYAKQGTMTRIIRISVYNLAGVPSIVYGVFGLGFFVYFLGGNIDQLFYEASLPAPTFG
;
A
#
# COMPACT_ATOMS: atom_id res chain seq x y z
N MET A 1 -42.21 38.25 15.81
CA MET A 1 -41.55 37.57 14.66
C MET A 1 -40.79 38.51 13.71
N ARG A 2 -41.39 39.58 13.14
CA ARG A 2 -40.68 40.48 12.19
C ARG A 2 -39.42 41.16 12.76
N GLN A 3 -39.42 41.56 14.04
CA GLN A 3 -38.22 42.13 14.69
C GLN A 3 -37.09 41.12 14.87
N TRP A 4 -37.42 39.85 15.16
CA TRP A 4 -36.43 38.79 15.33
C TRP A 4 -35.70 38.48 14.02
N PHE A 5 -36.42 38.35 12.90
CA PHE A 5 -35.81 38.22 11.58
C PHE A 5 -34.97 39.43 11.15
N LYS A 6 -35.39 40.64 11.50
CA LYS A 6 -34.60 41.87 11.23
C LYS A 6 -33.35 41.99 12.10
N SER A 7 -33.29 41.32 13.25
CA SER A 7 -32.13 41.38 14.16
C SER A 7 -30.90 40.61 13.66
N GLY A 8 -31.04 39.80 12.61
CA GLY A 8 -29.96 38.93 12.11
C GLY A 8 -29.69 37.69 12.98
N SER A 9 -30.20 37.66 14.22
CA SER A 9 -30.00 36.53 15.14
C SER A 9 -30.43 35.16 14.58
N PRO A 10 -31.50 35.00 13.78
CA PRO A 10 -31.84 33.69 13.22
C PRO A 10 -30.75 33.15 12.29
N TRP A 11 -30.08 34.01 11.53
CA TRP A 11 -28.99 33.62 10.63
C TRP A 11 -27.74 33.20 11.40
N ILE A 12 -27.47 33.84 12.54
CA ILE A 12 -26.36 33.45 13.42
C ILE A 12 -26.62 32.07 14.00
N TRP A 13 -27.83 31.82 14.52
CA TRP A 13 -28.21 30.51 15.05
C TRP A 13 -28.25 29.43 13.96
N LEU A 14 -28.70 29.77 12.74
CA LEU A 14 -28.68 28.86 11.60
C LEU A 14 -27.24 28.49 11.22
N ASN A 15 -26.34 29.47 11.10
CA ASN A 15 -24.93 29.22 10.79
C ASN A 15 -24.23 28.42 11.90
N ALA A 16 -24.45 28.78 13.17
CA ALA A 16 -23.91 28.04 14.31
C ALA A 16 -24.45 26.61 14.36
N GLY A 17 -25.75 26.42 14.11
CA GLY A 17 -26.39 25.11 14.00
C GLY A 17 -25.84 24.29 12.83
N ALA A 18 -25.63 24.91 11.66
CA ALA A 18 -25.04 24.28 10.48
C ALA A 18 -23.59 23.84 10.74
N VAL A 19 -22.76 24.70 11.33
CA VAL A 19 -21.38 24.35 11.70
C VAL A 19 -21.34 23.22 12.73
N SER A 20 -22.23 23.25 13.72
CA SER A 20 -22.34 22.19 14.73
C SER A 20 -22.73 20.85 14.09
N LEU A 21 -23.72 20.86 13.18
CA LEU A 21 -24.13 19.68 12.42
C LEU A 21 -22.98 19.16 11.55
N CYS A 22 -22.25 20.04 10.85
CA CYS A 22 -21.07 19.65 10.08
C CYS A 22 -20.00 19.00 10.95
N MET A 23 -19.74 19.54 12.15
CA MET A 23 -18.74 18.98 13.06
C MET A 23 -19.18 17.59 13.58
N ILE A 24 -20.47 17.42 13.91
CA ILE A 24 -21.03 16.12 14.28
C ILE A 24 -20.91 15.12 13.12
N MET A 25 -21.22 15.53 11.88
CA MET A 25 -21.07 14.67 10.70
C MET A 25 -19.62 14.27 10.47
N VAL A 26 -18.66 15.19 10.60
CA VAL A 26 -17.23 14.90 10.42
C VAL A 26 -16.75 13.93 11.49
N VAL A 27 -17.04 14.19 12.77
CA VAL A 27 -16.67 13.29 13.87
C VAL A 27 -17.36 11.94 13.73
N GLY A 28 -18.64 11.93 13.34
CA GLY A 28 -19.41 10.72 13.09
C GLY A 28 -18.85 9.89 11.93
N LEU A 29 -18.45 10.55 10.84
CA LEU A 29 -17.82 9.90 9.70
C LEU A 29 -16.44 9.32 10.07
N ILE A 30 -15.60 10.10 10.76
CA ILE A 30 -14.29 9.63 11.25
C ILE A 30 -14.48 8.43 12.19
N GLY A 31 -15.45 8.51 13.11
CA GLY A 31 -15.78 7.42 14.02
C GLY A 31 -16.27 6.17 13.27
N LEU A 32 -17.13 6.33 12.26
CA LEU A 32 -17.60 5.23 11.41
C LEU A 32 -16.44 4.57 10.67
N ILE A 33 -15.55 5.37 10.06
CA ILE A 33 -14.38 4.88 9.35
C ILE A 33 -13.44 4.15 10.31
N ALA A 34 -13.19 4.71 11.50
CA ALA A 34 -12.36 4.10 12.52
C ALA A 34 -12.93 2.75 12.98
N ILE A 35 -14.22 2.68 13.31
CA ILE A 35 -14.87 1.43 13.74
C ILE A 35 -14.84 0.38 12.63
N ARG A 36 -15.11 0.79 11.38
CA ARG A 36 -15.06 -0.12 10.22
C ARG A 36 -13.64 -0.57 9.88
N GLY A 37 -12.65 0.29 10.09
CA GLY A 37 -11.24 0.04 9.79
C GLY A 37 -10.55 -0.81 10.84
N PHE A 38 -10.79 -0.56 12.13
CA PHE A 38 -10.11 -1.30 13.20
C PHE A 38 -10.39 -2.80 13.14
N GLY A 39 -11.60 -3.24 12.77
CA GLY A 39 -11.88 -4.67 12.62
C GLY A 39 -10.98 -5.40 11.61
N HIS A 40 -10.35 -4.69 10.68
CA HIS A 40 -9.50 -5.29 9.64
C HIS A 40 -8.24 -5.96 10.17
N PHE A 41 -7.64 -5.43 11.24
CA PHE A 41 -6.37 -5.95 11.79
C PHE A 41 -6.57 -7.12 12.75
N TRP A 42 -7.83 -7.43 13.11
CA TRP A 42 -8.12 -8.52 14.02
C TRP A 42 -7.88 -9.88 13.34
N PRO A 43 -7.08 -10.80 13.93
CA PRO A 43 -6.90 -12.14 13.40
C PRO A 43 -8.18 -12.96 13.63
N ALA A 44 -9.05 -12.94 12.61
CA ALA A 44 -10.31 -13.68 12.61
C ALA A 44 -10.06 -15.19 12.61
N ASP A 45 -10.99 -15.93 13.22
CA ASP A 45 -10.99 -17.39 13.14
C ASP A 45 -11.31 -17.84 11.72
N VAL A 46 -10.65 -18.90 11.29
CA VAL A 46 -10.79 -19.47 9.95
C VAL A 46 -11.71 -20.67 10.03
N ALA A 47 -12.80 -20.61 9.28
CA ALA A 47 -13.79 -21.66 9.24
C ALA A 47 -13.40 -22.72 8.19
N GLN A 48 -13.70 -23.98 8.50
CA GLN A 48 -13.85 -25.06 7.54
C GLN A 48 -15.34 -25.37 7.38
N ILE A 49 -15.83 -25.34 6.14
CA ILE A 49 -17.24 -25.44 5.80
C ILE A 49 -17.39 -26.47 4.68
N THR A 50 -18.23 -27.47 4.91
CA THR A 50 -18.66 -28.40 3.87
C THR A 50 -19.83 -27.76 3.11
N MET A 51 -19.64 -27.50 1.83
CA MET A 51 -20.66 -27.03 0.90
C MET A 51 -21.35 -28.23 0.23
N VAL A 52 -22.68 -28.22 0.19
CA VAL A 52 -23.47 -29.24 -0.52
C VAL A 52 -24.09 -28.62 -1.77
N GLY A 53 -23.59 -29.01 -2.93
CA GLY A 53 -24.13 -28.58 -4.22
C GLY A 53 -25.56 -29.04 -4.45
N ALA A 54 -26.26 -28.38 -5.38
CA ALA A 54 -27.63 -28.77 -5.76
C ALA A 54 -27.71 -30.18 -6.39
N ASP A 55 -26.58 -30.69 -6.90
CA ASP A 55 -26.36 -32.04 -7.42
C ASP A 55 -25.95 -33.06 -6.35
N GLY A 56 -25.78 -32.62 -5.10
CA GLY A 56 -25.31 -33.44 -3.98
C GLY A 56 -23.78 -33.57 -3.89
N GLU A 57 -23.02 -32.89 -4.74
CA GLU A 57 -21.56 -32.86 -4.64
C GLU A 57 -21.13 -32.12 -3.37
N ARG A 58 -20.25 -32.74 -2.57
CA ARG A 58 -19.72 -32.12 -1.34
C ARG A 58 -18.35 -31.53 -1.63
N ARG A 59 -18.18 -30.25 -1.31
CA ARG A 59 -16.91 -29.52 -1.49
C ARG A 59 -16.51 -28.84 -0.20
N GLU A 60 -15.25 -28.94 0.16
CA GLU A 60 -14.71 -28.29 1.34
C GLU A 60 -14.22 -26.88 1.02
N LEU A 61 -14.60 -25.94 1.88
CA LEU A 61 -14.21 -24.54 1.82
C LEU A 61 -13.47 -24.19 3.12
N ILE A 62 -12.32 -23.54 2.99
CA ILE A 62 -11.62 -22.93 4.13
C ILE A 62 -11.57 -21.42 3.89
N GLY A 63 -11.93 -20.63 4.90
CA GLY A 63 -11.83 -19.18 4.78
C GLY A 63 -12.35 -18.38 5.98
N GLU A 64 -12.17 -17.08 5.92
CA GLU A 64 -12.62 -16.13 6.95
C GLU A 64 -13.96 -15.50 6.56
N LEU A 65 -14.90 -15.41 7.51
CA LEU A 65 -16.13 -14.65 7.30
C LEU A 65 -15.83 -13.15 7.25
N VAL A 66 -16.12 -12.51 6.12
CA VAL A 66 -15.97 -11.06 5.97
C VAL A 66 -17.27 -10.35 6.27
N ARG A 67 -18.38 -10.85 5.72
CA ARG A 67 -19.69 -10.19 5.81
C ARG A 67 -20.83 -11.16 5.53
N SER A 68 -21.92 -11.02 6.26
CA SER A 68 -23.20 -11.67 5.95
C SER A 68 -24.20 -10.64 5.43
N GLN A 69 -25.04 -11.05 4.47
CA GLN A 69 -26.09 -10.21 3.93
C GLN A 69 -27.35 -11.03 3.67
N THR A 70 -28.48 -10.54 4.17
CA THR A 70 -29.81 -11.03 3.77
C THR A 70 -30.24 -10.31 2.50
N VAL A 71 -30.62 -11.07 1.47
CA VAL A 71 -31.10 -10.56 0.18
C VAL A 71 -32.43 -11.20 -0.17
N PRO A 72 -33.30 -10.51 -0.94
CA PRO A 72 -34.48 -11.15 -1.52
C PRO A 72 -34.06 -12.33 -2.41
N ALA A 73 -34.75 -13.46 -2.28
CA ALA A 73 -34.45 -14.67 -3.04
C ALA A 73 -34.52 -14.44 -4.56
N ALA A 74 -35.41 -13.54 -5.02
CA ALA A 74 -35.47 -13.12 -6.41
C ALA A 74 -34.14 -12.53 -6.92
N VAL A 75 -33.47 -11.69 -6.12
CA VAL A 75 -32.17 -11.09 -6.49
C VAL A 75 -31.07 -12.14 -6.59
N ALA A 76 -31.10 -13.13 -5.69
CA ALA A 76 -30.14 -14.25 -5.74
C ALA A 76 -30.37 -15.11 -7.00
N ARG A 77 -31.62 -15.44 -7.33
CA ARG A 77 -31.99 -16.17 -8.55
C ARG A 77 -31.56 -15.42 -9.81
N ASP A 78 -31.79 -14.11 -9.88
CA ASP A 78 -31.36 -13.27 -11.00
C ASP A 78 -29.83 -13.25 -11.18
N SER A 79 -29.06 -13.46 -10.10
CA SER A 79 -27.61 -13.61 -10.16
C SER A 79 -27.11 -15.01 -10.55
N GLY A 80 -28.03 -15.94 -10.85
CA GLY A 80 -27.72 -17.32 -11.27
C GLY A 80 -27.59 -18.32 -10.11
N GLU A 81 -27.88 -17.92 -8.87
CA GLU A 81 -27.86 -18.81 -7.71
C GLU A 81 -29.12 -19.69 -7.68
N VAL A 82 -28.95 -20.96 -7.33
CA VAL A 82 -30.07 -21.89 -7.17
C VAL A 82 -30.72 -21.63 -5.81
N VAL A 83 -31.96 -21.15 -5.78
CA VAL A 83 -32.70 -20.90 -4.53
C VAL A 83 -34.11 -21.51 -4.64
N PRO A 84 -34.57 -22.30 -3.66
CA PRO A 84 -35.91 -22.86 -3.67
C PRO A 84 -36.99 -21.77 -3.78
N GLU A 85 -38.06 -22.07 -4.54
CA GLU A 85 -39.19 -21.15 -4.73
C GLU A 85 -39.96 -20.85 -3.42
N SER A 86 -39.79 -21.70 -2.39
CA SER A 86 -40.38 -21.49 -1.07
C SER A 86 -39.71 -20.37 -0.28
N GLU A 87 -38.49 -19.97 -0.65
CA GLU A 87 -37.73 -18.95 0.09
C GLU A 87 -37.99 -17.55 -0.49
N GLU A 88 -38.38 -16.61 0.38
CA GLU A 88 -38.53 -15.20 0.03
C GLU A 88 -37.24 -14.39 0.31
N LEU A 89 -36.49 -14.79 1.34
CA LEU A 89 -35.25 -14.17 1.78
C LEU A 89 -34.18 -15.25 1.94
N VAL A 90 -32.96 -14.95 1.50
CA VAL A 90 -31.82 -15.83 1.70
C VAL A 90 -30.65 -15.07 2.29
N VAL A 91 -29.83 -15.77 3.08
CA VAL A 91 -28.57 -15.24 3.60
C VAL A 91 -27.44 -15.71 2.70
N ARG A 92 -26.55 -14.78 2.35
CA ARG A 92 -25.27 -15.07 1.71
C ARG A 92 -24.12 -14.56 2.56
N HIS A 93 -23.01 -15.28 2.55
CA HIS A 93 -21.78 -14.94 3.23
C HIS A 93 -20.70 -14.61 2.21
N LEU A 94 -20.03 -13.49 2.40
CA LEU A 94 -18.77 -13.16 1.74
C LEU A 94 -17.66 -13.78 2.56
N ILE A 95 -16.98 -14.75 1.97
CA ILE A 95 -15.90 -15.49 2.61
C ILE A 95 -14.61 -15.14 1.89
N LYS A 96 -13.57 -14.80 2.67
CA LYS A 96 -12.21 -14.66 2.17
C LYS A 96 -11.59 -16.05 2.12
N VAL A 97 -11.52 -16.63 0.92
CA VAL A 97 -11.02 -17.98 0.67
C VAL A 97 -9.51 -18.00 0.43
N GLY A 98 -8.92 -16.83 0.12
CA GLY A 98 -7.50 -16.69 -0.19
C GLY A 98 -7.04 -17.59 -1.34
N ASN A 99 -5.80 -18.05 -1.27
CA ASN A 99 -5.20 -18.99 -2.23
C ASN A 99 -5.36 -18.52 -3.69
N ARG A 100 -5.19 -17.20 -3.94
CA ARG A 100 -5.48 -16.55 -5.22
C ARG A 100 -4.78 -17.19 -6.42
N ASP A 101 -3.57 -17.68 -6.20
CA ASP A 101 -2.74 -18.41 -7.15
C ASP A 101 -3.34 -19.78 -7.57
N GLN A 102 -4.20 -20.36 -6.73
CA GLN A 102 -4.87 -21.64 -6.97
C GLN A 102 -6.29 -21.45 -7.50
N THR A 103 -7.03 -20.48 -6.96
CA THR A 103 -8.48 -20.31 -7.23
C THR A 103 -8.79 -19.15 -8.17
N GLY A 104 -7.86 -18.20 -8.34
CA GLY A 104 -8.07 -16.94 -9.06
C GLY A 104 -8.93 -15.91 -8.33
N GLN A 105 -9.43 -16.21 -7.13
CA GLN A 105 -10.36 -15.37 -6.38
C GLN A 105 -10.02 -15.32 -4.89
N ASP A 106 -9.98 -14.13 -4.30
CA ASP A 106 -9.77 -13.99 -2.85
C ASP A 106 -11.05 -14.06 -2.03
N PHE A 107 -12.15 -13.62 -2.63
CA PHE A 107 -13.42 -13.41 -1.96
C PHE A 107 -14.54 -14.01 -2.79
N VAL A 108 -15.35 -14.85 -2.17
CA VAL A 108 -16.46 -15.55 -2.83
C VAL A 108 -17.73 -15.39 -2.02
N TRP A 109 -18.84 -15.16 -2.70
CA TRP A 109 -20.16 -15.20 -2.09
C TRP A 109 -20.71 -16.62 -2.16
N HIS A 110 -21.23 -17.10 -1.05
CA HIS A 110 -21.93 -18.37 -0.98
C HIS A 110 -23.23 -18.23 -0.19
N LEU A 111 -24.27 -18.94 -0.63
CA LEU A 111 -25.55 -19.01 0.09
C LEU A 111 -25.43 -19.90 1.32
N ASP A 112 -25.96 -19.43 2.45
CA ASP A 112 -26.00 -20.15 3.72
C ASP A 112 -26.79 -21.47 3.62
N LEU A 113 -27.80 -21.51 2.72
CA LEU A 113 -28.66 -22.67 2.47
C LEU A 113 -27.87 -23.96 2.15
N TYR A 114 -26.71 -23.83 1.53
CA TYR A 114 -25.88 -24.95 1.06
C TYR A 114 -24.65 -25.18 1.95
N MET A 115 -24.61 -24.55 3.12
CA MET A 115 -23.51 -24.68 4.08
C MET A 115 -23.89 -25.64 5.21
N GLU A 116 -23.02 -26.59 5.48
CA GLU A 116 -23.06 -27.31 6.75
C GLU A 116 -22.56 -26.44 7.90
N PRO A 117 -22.79 -26.85 9.17
CA PRO A 117 -22.33 -26.09 10.33
C PRO A 117 -20.83 -25.78 10.25
N TRP A 118 -20.50 -24.53 10.54
CA TRP A 118 -19.15 -24.01 10.43
C TRP A 118 -18.28 -24.61 11.53
N GLN A 119 -17.11 -25.13 11.16
CA GLN A 119 -16.15 -25.70 12.09
C GLN A 119 -14.91 -24.80 12.15
N TYR A 120 -14.25 -24.75 13.31
CA TYR A 120 -13.01 -23.99 13.50
C TYR A 120 -11.90 -24.90 14.02
N PRO A 121 -11.33 -25.77 13.16
CA PRO A 121 -10.28 -26.70 13.56
C PRO A 121 -8.99 -26.00 13.99
N ASP A 122 -8.31 -26.58 14.98
CA ASP A 122 -7.05 -26.05 15.53
C ASP A 122 -5.87 -26.16 14.54
N ASN A 123 -5.97 -27.02 13.53
CA ASN A 123 -4.91 -27.29 12.55
C ASN A 123 -4.95 -26.37 11.32
N ILE A 124 -5.80 -25.34 11.31
CA ILE A 124 -5.86 -24.38 10.20
C ILE A 124 -4.90 -23.22 10.44
N PHE A 125 -4.03 -23.01 9.46
CA PHE A 125 -3.00 -21.98 9.47
C PHE A 125 -3.29 -20.95 8.39
N VAL A 126 -2.97 -19.70 8.70
CA VAL A 126 -2.98 -18.56 7.77
C VAL A 126 -1.55 -18.19 7.46
N VAL A 127 -1.17 -18.33 6.20
CA VAL A 127 0.13 -17.90 5.67
C VAL A 127 -0.11 -16.57 4.96
N GLU A 128 0.34 -15.49 5.57
CA GLU A 128 0.37 -14.18 4.94
C GLU A 128 1.58 -14.13 4.01
N ARG A 129 1.30 -13.87 2.73
CA ARG A 129 2.33 -13.88 1.68
C ARG A 129 2.71 -12.47 1.27
N ARG A 130 3.81 -12.37 0.52
CA ARG A 130 4.27 -11.14 -0.11
C ARG A 130 3.46 -10.81 -1.36
N GLU A 131 2.98 -11.85 -2.02
CA GLU A 131 2.21 -11.80 -3.25
C GLU A 131 1.01 -12.73 -3.13
N TRP A 132 -0.04 -12.46 -3.90
CA TRP A 132 -1.23 -13.33 -3.98
C TRP A 132 -2.03 -13.43 -2.67
N GLY A 133 -1.79 -12.52 -1.72
CA GLY A 133 -2.47 -12.42 -0.44
C GLY A 133 -2.41 -13.68 0.44
N ASN A 134 -3.36 -13.80 1.35
CA ASN A 134 -3.39 -14.88 2.34
C ASN A 134 -3.56 -16.25 1.68
N PHE A 135 -2.81 -17.23 2.19
CA PHE A 135 -3.06 -18.64 1.96
C PHE A 135 -3.66 -19.28 3.21
N TYR A 136 -4.75 -20.02 3.04
CA TYR A 136 -5.44 -20.79 4.07
C TYR A 136 -5.30 -22.28 3.79
N GLY A 137 -4.96 -23.04 4.84
CA GLY A 137 -4.88 -24.49 4.75
C GLY A 137 -4.32 -25.13 6.01
N THR A 138 -4.07 -26.43 5.92
CA THR A 138 -3.45 -27.20 7.00
C THR A 138 -1.97 -27.42 6.68
N PRO A 139 -1.05 -27.21 7.64
CA PRO A 139 0.35 -27.53 7.40
C PRO A 139 0.53 -29.04 7.28
N VAL A 140 1.44 -29.46 6.40
CA VAL A 140 1.77 -30.88 6.17
C VAL A 140 3.20 -31.17 6.60
N ALA A 141 4.15 -30.33 6.19
CA ALA A 141 5.56 -30.49 6.51
C ALA A 141 6.33 -29.18 6.33
N LEU A 142 7.38 -29.01 7.13
CA LEU A 142 8.46 -28.07 6.89
C LEU A 142 9.56 -28.81 6.13
N LEU A 143 9.99 -28.27 5.00
CA LEU A 143 11.02 -28.87 4.17
C LEU A 143 12.25 -27.97 4.05
N GLN A 144 13.41 -28.60 3.97
CA GLN A 144 14.68 -27.98 3.63
C GLN A 144 15.32 -28.71 2.45
N ASP A 145 15.61 -27.98 1.37
CA ASP A 145 16.18 -28.53 0.14
C ASP A 145 15.36 -29.73 -0.39
N GLY A 146 14.02 -29.61 -0.28
CA GLY A 146 13.06 -30.65 -0.67
C GLY A 146 12.90 -31.83 0.29
N ASN A 147 13.68 -31.89 1.38
CA ASN A 147 13.60 -32.94 2.39
C ASN A 147 12.73 -32.53 3.57
N VAL A 148 11.90 -33.43 4.09
CA VAL A 148 11.06 -33.16 5.27
C VAL A 148 11.95 -33.07 6.51
N VAL A 149 11.90 -31.92 7.20
CA VAL A 149 12.67 -31.64 8.42
C VAL A 149 11.79 -31.76 9.66
N SER A 150 10.53 -31.34 9.58
CA SER A 150 9.56 -31.49 10.67
C SER A 150 8.14 -31.53 10.13
N THR A 151 7.25 -32.18 10.86
CA THR A 151 5.82 -32.32 10.58
C THR A 151 4.99 -31.73 11.72
N PRO A 152 3.74 -31.31 11.50
CA PRO A 152 2.90 -30.68 12.53
C PRO A 152 2.68 -31.52 13.80
N THR A 153 2.92 -32.83 13.74
CA THR A 153 2.84 -33.72 14.90
C THR A 153 4.06 -33.63 15.81
N ASP A 154 5.16 -33.02 15.35
CA ASP A 154 6.37 -32.85 16.14
C ASP A 154 6.25 -31.60 17.04
N ASP A 155 6.62 -31.72 18.31
CA ASP A 155 6.65 -30.59 19.26
C ASP A 155 7.57 -29.45 18.78
N THR A 156 8.54 -29.75 17.91
CA THR A 156 9.49 -28.80 17.34
C THR A 156 8.98 -28.07 16.11
N PHE A 157 7.81 -28.43 15.56
CA PHE A 157 7.31 -27.89 14.30
C PHE A 157 7.15 -26.37 14.34
N TRP A 158 6.37 -25.86 15.31
CA TRP A 158 6.09 -24.43 15.42
C TRP A 158 7.35 -23.60 15.70
N PRO A 159 8.23 -23.98 16.65
CA PRO A 159 9.52 -23.30 16.82
C PRO A 159 10.40 -23.30 15.55
N SER A 160 10.45 -24.41 14.81
CA SER A 160 11.26 -24.51 13.58
C SER A 160 10.69 -23.68 12.45
N LEU A 161 9.35 -23.63 12.33
CA LEU A 161 8.63 -22.78 11.40
C LEU A 161 8.94 -21.30 11.67
N GLN A 162 8.80 -20.85 12.92
CA GLN A 162 9.09 -19.47 13.31
C GLN A 162 10.57 -19.11 13.03
N ALA A 163 11.51 -19.98 13.37
CA ALA A 163 12.92 -19.76 13.08
C ALA A 163 13.22 -19.65 11.57
N ALA A 164 12.49 -20.39 10.72
CA ALA A 164 12.61 -20.27 9.27
C ALA A 164 11.97 -18.98 8.73
N ILE A 165 10.86 -18.51 9.31
CA ILE A 165 10.27 -17.20 8.99
C ILE A 165 11.24 -16.08 9.34
N ASP A 166 11.78 -16.07 10.56
CA ASP A 166 12.72 -15.05 11.03
C ASP A 166 13.96 -14.98 10.13
N ARG A 167 14.49 -16.13 9.72
CA ARG A 167 15.61 -16.21 8.77
C ARG A 167 15.24 -15.62 7.41
N SER A 168 14.08 -15.96 6.87
CA SER A 168 13.61 -15.41 5.59
C SER A 168 13.43 -13.88 5.66
N LEU A 169 12.88 -13.37 6.76
CA LEU A 169 12.75 -11.93 6.99
C LEU A 169 14.13 -11.23 7.05
N GLN A 170 15.13 -11.84 7.67
CA GLN A 170 16.50 -11.34 7.68
C GLN A 170 17.14 -11.33 6.28
N ILE A 171 17.03 -12.44 5.53
CA ILE A 171 17.54 -12.54 4.16
C ILE A 171 16.90 -11.46 3.27
N TYR A 172 15.58 -11.34 3.33
CA TYR A 172 14.85 -10.31 2.58
C TYR A 172 15.27 -8.89 2.99
N GLY A 173 15.48 -8.64 4.28
CA GLY A 173 15.99 -7.37 4.79
C GLY A 173 17.35 -7.01 4.17
N ARG A 174 18.27 -7.98 4.11
CA ARG A 174 19.59 -7.80 3.50
C ARG A 174 19.52 -7.59 1.99
N ILE A 175 18.68 -8.34 1.29
CA ILE A 175 18.42 -8.15 -0.15
C ILE A 175 17.97 -6.71 -0.40
N ARG A 176 16.99 -6.22 0.35
CA ARG A 176 16.46 -4.85 0.19
C ARG A 176 17.51 -3.77 0.51
N GLU A 177 18.35 -3.99 1.51
CA GLU A 177 19.46 -3.09 1.86
C GLU A 177 20.49 -3.03 0.73
N LEU A 178 20.88 -4.17 0.16
CA LEU A 178 21.78 -4.24 -0.98
C LEU A 178 21.21 -3.51 -2.20
N GLU A 179 19.97 -3.83 -2.59
CA GLU A 179 19.34 -3.26 -3.79
C GLU A 179 19.14 -1.75 -3.69
N ARG A 180 18.55 -1.27 -2.59
CA ARG A 180 18.18 0.15 -2.44
C ARG A 180 19.29 1.01 -1.87
N GLY A 181 20.18 0.43 -1.08
CA GLY A 181 21.30 1.12 -0.45
C GLY A 181 22.54 1.08 -1.32
N GLU A 182 23.28 -0.03 -1.25
CA GLU A 182 24.63 -0.15 -1.80
C GLU A 182 24.62 -0.10 -3.34
N ILE A 183 23.80 -0.95 -3.97
CA ILE A 183 23.63 -0.99 -5.43
C ILE A 183 22.95 0.28 -5.94
N GLY A 184 21.93 0.78 -5.25
CA GLY A 184 21.26 2.04 -5.59
C GLY A 184 22.24 3.23 -5.64
N ARG A 185 23.17 3.33 -4.67
CA ARG A 185 24.25 4.32 -4.67
C ARG A 185 25.18 4.16 -5.87
N ILE A 186 25.58 2.94 -6.19
CA ILE A 186 26.45 2.67 -7.35
C ILE A 186 25.77 3.05 -8.65
N ASN A 187 24.50 2.65 -8.85
CA ASN A 187 23.72 3.01 -10.03
C ASN A 187 23.61 4.52 -10.19
N THR A 188 23.38 5.24 -9.10
CA THR A 188 23.35 6.71 -9.11
C THR A 188 24.72 7.30 -9.50
N ALA A 189 25.81 6.70 -9.04
CA ALA A 189 27.17 7.14 -9.37
C ALA A 189 27.53 6.84 -10.83
N LEU A 190 27.17 5.66 -11.34
CA LEU A 190 27.32 5.28 -12.75
C LEU A 190 26.52 6.22 -13.67
N GLU A 191 25.29 6.57 -13.26
CA GLU A 191 24.48 7.52 -14.02
C GLU A 191 25.12 8.91 -14.07
N ARG A 192 25.71 9.39 -12.97
CA ARG A 192 26.49 10.65 -12.99
C ARG A 192 27.66 10.58 -13.96
N LEU A 193 28.41 9.47 -13.99
CA LEU A 193 29.51 9.30 -14.95
C LEU A 193 29.02 9.24 -16.40
N ARG A 194 27.84 8.66 -16.65
CA ARG A 194 27.19 8.67 -17.97
C ARG A 194 26.84 10.10 -18.40
N LEU A 195 26.30 10.91 -17.49
CA LEU A 195 25.98 12.31 -17.74
C LEU A 195 27.23 13.18 -17.95
N ASP A 196 28.31 12.93 -17.20
CA ASP A 196 29.61 13.57 -17.41
C ASP A 196 30.15 13.27 -18.82
N GLU A 197 30.11 12.01 -19.25
CA GLU A 197 30.53 11.58 -20.59
C GLU A 197 29.69 12.28 -21.67
N ARG A 198 28.37 12.32 -21.49
CA ARG A 198 27.47 13.01 -22.41
C ARG A 198 27.74 14.51 -22.48
N THR A 199 28.08 15.13 -21.36
CA THR A 199 28.43 16.56 -21.30
C THR A 199 29.72 16.85 -22.08
N LEU A 200 30.72 15.97 -22.00
CA LEU A 200 31.96 16.08 -22.79
C LEU A 200 31.70 15.97 -24.30
N GLU A 201 30.75 15.12 -24.72
CA GLU A 201 30.38 14.99 -26.14
C GLU A 201 29.67 16.24 -26.66
N LEU A 202 28.80 16.85 -25.85
CA LEU A 202 28.05 18.05 -26.23
C LEU A 202 28.95 19.29 -26.25
N ASN A 203 29.84 19.42 -25.27
CA ASN A 203 30.72 20.57 -25.09
C ASN A 203 32.18 20.11 -24.91
N PRO A 204 32.85 19.70 -26.01
CA PRO A 204 34.21 19.17 -25.94
C PRO A 204 35.20 20.25 -25.49
N PRO A 205 35.97 20.03 -24.41
CA PRO A 205 36.99 20.96 -23.95
C PRO A 205 38.26 20.87 -24.82
N SER A 206 39.38 21.44 -24.35
CA SER A 206 40.67 21.25 -25.04
C SER A 206 41.04 19.75 -25.09
N PRO A 207 41.76 19.28 -26.12
CA PRO A 207 42.09 17.86 -26.27
C PRO A 207 42.81 17.24 -25.06
N GLU A 208 43.66 18.01 -24.38
CA GLU A 208 44.35 17.59 -23.16
C GLU A 208 43.38 17.37 -21.98
N MET A 209 42.44 18.30 -21.79
CA MET A 209 41.43 18.22 -20.74
C MET A 209 40.43 17.10 -21.04
N GLU A 210 40.04 16.94 -22.31
CA GLU A 210 39.13 15.88 -22.73
C GLU A 210 39.73 14.49 -22.45
N ALA A 211 41.00 14.28 -22.78
CA ALA A 211 41.69 13.03 -22.51
C ALA A 211 41.76 12.73 -20.99
N LEU A 212 42.03 13.75 -20.17
CA LEU A 212 42.08 13.63 -18.71
C LEU A 212 40.70 13.25 -18.14
N GLU A 213 39.64 13.92 -18.56
CA GLU A 213 38.28 13.66 -18.09
C GLU A 213 37.78 12.28 -18.53
N ARG A 214 38.05 11.87 -19.78
CA ARG A 214 37.75 10.50 -20.25
C ARG A 214 38.47 9.45 -19.42
N ALA A 215 39.74 9.68 -19.05
CA ALA A 215 40.48 8.78 -18.18
C ALA A 215 39.88 8.72 -16.76
N ARG A 216 39.44 9.85 -16.20
CA ARG A 216 38.73 9.92 -14.91
C ARG A 216 37.44 9.09 -14.95
N ILE A 217 36.61 9.29 -15.98
CA ILE A 217 35.33 8.59 -16.16
C ILE A 217 35.56 7.09 -16.32
N ALA A 218 36.49 6.68 -17.19
CA ALA A 218 36.80 5.27 -17.41
C ALA A 218 37.29 4.57 -16.13
N THR A 219 38.17 5.24 -15.37
CA THR A 219 38.67 4.71 -14.09
C THR A 219 37.55 4.60 -13.06
N GLY A 220 36.73 5.64 -12.91
CA GLY A 220 35.60 5.64 -11.97
C GLY A 220 34.56 4.58 -12.32
N ARG A 221 34.24 4.42 -13.61
CA ARG A 221 33.31 3.38 -14.10
C ARG A 221 33.84 2.00 -13.77
N SER A 222 35.11 1.71 -14.08
CA SER A 222 35.71 0.41 -13.81
C SER A 222 35.73 0.06 -12.31
N GLN A 223 35.97 1.05 -11.43
CA GLN A 223 35.91 0.85 -9.98
C GLN A 223 34.49 0.52 -9.50
N LEU A 224 33.49 1.27 -9.97
CA LEU A 224 32.08 1.07 -9.61
C LEU A 224 31.54 -0.27 -10.15
N GLU A 225 31.93 -0.67 -11.36
CA GLU A 225 31.57 -1.96 -11.94
C GLU A 225 32.17 -3.13 -11.13
N ALA A 226 33.41 -2.99 -10.65
CA ALA A 226 34.02 -3.99 -9.77
C ALA A 226 33.31 -4.09 -8.41
N GLU A 227 32.94 -2.96 -7.80
CA GLU A 227 32.15 -2.93 -6.56
C GLU A 227 30.76 -3.55 -6.77
N TYR A 228 30.09 -3.20 -7.86
CA TYR A 228 28.79 -3.76 -8.24
C TYR A 228 28.86 -5.28 -8.40
N ALA A 229 29.91 -5.81 -9.06
CA ALA A 229 30.07 -7.25 -9.27
C ALA A 229 30.17 -8.03 -7.95
N LEU A 230 30.84 -7.48 -6.94
CA LEU A 230 30.93 -8.10 -5.61
C LEU A 230 29.56 -8.12 -4.90
N LEU A 231 28.85 -6.99 -4.91
CA LEU A 231 27.51 -6.91 -4.31
C LEU A 231 26.51 -7.79 -5.04
N ARG A 232 26.65 -7.92 -6.37
CA ARG A 232 25.83 -8.82 -7.18
C ARG A 232 26.04 -10.28 -6.79
N GLN A 233 27.28 -10.69 -6.55
CA GLN A 233 27.59 -12.04 -6.07
C GLN A 233 26.96 -12.32 -4.70
N GLU A 234 27.00 -11.36 -3.77
CA GLU A 234 26.32 -11.49 -2.47
C GLU A 234 24.79 -11.59 -2.65
N LEU A 235 24.22 -10.74 -3.51
CA LEU A 235 22.79 -10.72 -3.81
C LEU A 235 22.32 -12.05 -4.40
N ASP A 236 23.04 -12.60 -5.38
CA ASP A 236 22.71 -13.89 -6.01
C ASP A 236 22.77 -15.02 -4.96
N ALA A 237 23.79 -15.05 -4.09
CA ALA A 237 23.89 -16.03 -3.01
C ALA A 237 22.73 -15.92 -1.99
N LEU A 238 22.25 -14.71 -1.71
CA LEU A 238 21.08 -14.51 -0.86
C LEU A 238 19.81 -15.05 -1.53
N TYR A 239 19.60 -14.79 -2.82
CA TYR A 239 18.45 -15.34 -3.55
C TYR A 239 18.48 -16.87 -3.57
N ASP A 240 19.62 -17.48 -3.86
CA ASP A 240 19.78 -18.93 -3.83
C ASP A 240 19.43 -19.52 -2.45
N SER A 241 19.78 -18.80 -1.38
CA SER A 241 19.46 -19.22 -0.01
C SER A 241 17.96 -19.18 0.32
N THR A 242 17.16 -18.42 -0.45
CA THR A 242 15.70 -18.33 -0.24
C THR A 242 14.93 -19.57 -0.73
N GLU A 243 15.52 -20.38 -1.61
CA GLU A 243 14.90 -21.60 -2.12
C GLU A 243 14.98 -22.78 -1.12
N ARG A 244 15.86 -22.67 -0.13
CA ARG A 244 16.14 -23.72 0.85
C ARG A 244 14.91 -24.13 1.64
N ASP A 245 14.24 -23.18 2.30
CA ASP A 245 13.15 -23.46 3.23
C ASP A 245 11.80 -23.36 2.49
N THR A 246 10.98 -24.42 2.57
CA THR A 246 9.61 -24.44 2.01
C THR A 246 8.61 -24.99 3.02
N LEU A 247 7.43 -24.38 3.07
CA LEU A 247 6.31 -24.84 3.89
C LEU A 247 5.31 -25.56 2.99
N ARG A 248 5.12 -26.86 3.22
CA ARG A 248 4.08 -27.61 2.54
C ARG A 248 2.76 -27.48 3.26
N MET A 249 1.76 -27.00 2.54
CA MET A 249 0.41 -26.80 3.01
C MET A 249 -0.56 -27.65 2.18
N GLN A 250 -1.64 -28.12 2.79
CA GLN A 250 -2.77 -28.72 2.09
C GLN A 250 -3.93 -27.72 2.03
N THR A 251 -4.46 -27.53 0.81
CA THR A 251 -5.61 -26.66 0.53
C THR A 251 -6.93 -27.33 0.91
N SER A 252 -8.04 -26.57 0.90
CA SER A 252 -9.38 -27.16 1.14
C SER A 252 -9.77 -28.24 0.11
N GLN A 253 -9.18 -28.22 -1.08
CA GLN A 253 -9.42 -29.23 -2.13
C GLN A 253 -8.56 -30.49 -1.95
N GLY A 254 -7.73 -30.55 -0.91
CA GLY A 254 -6.83 -31.68 -0.64
C GLY A 254 -5.48 -31.63 -1.38
N ASN A 255 -5.28 -30.65 -2.27
CA ASN A 255 -4.02 -30.47 -2.99
C ASN A 255 -2.92 -29.97 -2.05
N GLU A 256 -1.73 -30.58 -2.14
CA GLU A 256 -0.52 -30.12 -1.45
C GLU A 256 0.21 -29.06 -2.29
N VAL A 257 0.56 -27.95 -1.65
CA VAL A 257 1.28 -26.82 -2.25
C VAL A 257 2.50 -26.50 -1.40
N ASN A 258 3.68 -26.47 -2.03
CA ASN A 258 4.91 -26.01 -1.38
C ASN A 258 5.02 -24.49 -1.55
N ILE A 259 5.04 -23.76 -0.44
CA ILE A 259 5.18 -22.31 -0.41
C ILE A 259 6.62 -22.00 0.01
N SER A 260 7.39 -21.33 -0.85
CA SER A 260 8.73 -20.86 -0.47
C SER A 260 8.64 -19.77 0.60
N PHE A 261 9.52 -19.85 1.59
CA PHE A 261 9.62 -18.84 2.64
C PHE A 261 10.02 -17.47 2.08
N ALA A 262 10.63 -17.41 0.90
CA ALA A 262 10.87 -16.16 0.17
C ALA A 262 9.58 -15.34 0.02
N HIS A 263 8.43 -16.00 -0.15
CA HIS A 263 7.13 -15.38 -0.32
C HIS A 263 6.31 -15.28 0.97
N ILE A 264 6.79 -15.82 2.09
CA ILE A 264 6.06 -15.80 3.36
C ILE A 264 6.48 -14.57 4.17
N MET A 265 5.49 -13.82 4.66
CA MET A 265 5.68 -12.73 5.61
C MET A 265 5.47 -13.22 7.04
N ARG A 266 4.39 -13.96 7.25
CA ARG A 266 3.95 -14.40 8.58
C ARG A 266 3.11 -15.66 8.44
N VAL A 267 3.21 -16.55 9.42
CA VAL A 267 2.33 -17.70 9.56
C VAL A 267 1.69 -17.66 10.94
N THR A 268 0.36 -17.83 10.99
CA THR A 268 -0.42 -17.81 12.22
C THR A 268 -1.40 -18.97 12.27
N ALA A 269 -1.84 -19.37 13.47
CA ALA A 269 -2.89 -20.37 13.68
C ALA A 269 -4.05 -19.73 14.49
N PRO A 270 -4.89 -18.86 13.87
CA PRO A 270 -5.82 -17.99 14.58
C PRO A 270 -6.80 -18.73 15.51
N ASN A 271 -7.23 -19.93 15.11
CA ASN A 271 -8.21 -20.73 15.85
C ASN A 271 -7.70 -21.19 17.22
N THR A 272 -6.38 -21.34 17.37
CA THR A 272 -5.73 -21.73 18.63
C THR A 272 -5.30 -20.54 19.49
N MET A 273 -5.40 -19.31 18.95
CA MET A 273 -4.93 -18.12 19.64
C MET A 273 -5.89 -17.69 20.74
N SER A 274 -5.33 -17.45 21.92
CA SER A 274 -6.01 -16.71 22.98
C SER A 274 -6.31 -15.27 22.56
N VAL A 275 -7.31 -14.65 23.18
CA VAL A 275 -7.64 -13.22 22.98
C VAL A 275 -6.42 -12.32 23.20
N PHE A 276 -5.54 -12.67 24.14
CA PHE A 276 -4.29 -11.94 24.38
C PHE A 276 -3.35 -12.01 23.18
N GLN A 277 -3.10 -13.21 22.64
CA GLN A 277 -2.27 -13.39 21.44
C GLN A 277 -2.85 -12.64 20.24
N LYS A 278 -4.18 -12.73 20.04
CA LYS A 278 -4.88 -11.96 18.99
C LYS A 278 -4.70 -10.45 19.16
N SER A 279 -4.70 -9.96 20.40
CA SER A 279 -4.50 -8.54 20.71
C SER A 279 -3.06 -8.08 20.44
N VAL A 280 -2.06 -8.91 20.76
CA VAL A 280 -0.65 -8.62 20.41
C VAL A 280 -0.49 -8.54 18.90
N GLN A 281 -0.98 -9.56 18.18
CA GLN A 281 -0.91 -9.58 16.72
C GLN A 281 -1.65 -8.39 16.09
N TYR A 282 -2.80 -8.00 16.62
CA TYR A 282 -3.53 -6.81 16.17
C TYR A 282 -2.63 -5.56 16.19
N VAL A 283 -1.89 -5.34 17.28
CA VAL A 283 -1.01 -4.18 17.43
C VAL A 283 0.16 -4.27 16.46
N GLU A 284 0.75 -5.46 16.28
CA GLU A 284 1.80 -5.70 15.28
C GLU A 284 1.32 -5.35 13.87
N ARG A 285 0.15 -5.86 13.46
CA ARG A 285 -0.45 -5.57 12.14
C ARG A 285 -0.75 -4.09 11.93
N LEU A 286 -1.27 -3.42 12.97
CA LEU A 286 -1.52 -1.98 12.90
C LEU A 286 -0.21 -1.20 12.76
N TRP A 287 0.84 -1.60 13.47
CA TRP A 287 2.15 -0.98 13.38
C TRP A 287 2.75 -1.17 11.98
N GLU A 288 2.79 -2.41 11.48
CA GLU A 288 3.21 -2.75 10.11
C GLU A 288 2.45 -1.90 9.09
N PHE A 289 1.13 -1.79 9.21
CA PHE A 289 0.33 -0.97 8.31
C PHE A 289 0.72 0.51 8.33
N MET A 290 1.10 1.06 9.49
CA MET A 290 1.52 2.46 9.58
C MET A 290 2.95 2.71 9.09
N THR A 291 3.85 1.72 9.20
CA THR A 291 5.30 1.90 8.97
C THR A 291 5.81 1.32 7.66
N ASP A 292 5.15 0.30 7.12
CA ASP A 292 5.61 -0.40 5.93
C ASP A 292 5.19 0.32 4.63
N GLU A 293 5.78 -0.13 3.54
CA GLU A 293 5.46 0.31 2.19
C GLU A 293 4.24 -0.43 1.62
N PRO A 294 3.50 0.19 0.69
CA PRO A 294 2.40 -0.47 0.02
C PRO A 294 2.90 -1.59 -0.89
N ARG A 295 2.08 -2.64 -1.00
CA ARG A 295 2.30 -3.82 -1.83
C ARG A 295 1.06 -4.10 -2.68
N GLU A 296 1.19 -4.93 -3.70
CA GLU A 296 0.05 -5.41 -4.50
C GLU A 296 -0.89 -4.28 -4.96
N ALA A 297 -0.35 -3.26 -5.64
CA ALA A 297 -1.10 -2.09 -6.10
C ALA A 297 -1.88 -1.33 -4.98
N ASN A 298 -1.32 -1.27 -3.78
CA ASN A 298 -1.91 -0.69 -2.55
C ASN A 298 -3.09 -1.50 -1.98
N THR A 299 -3.24 -2.77 -2.36
CA THR A 299 -4.22 -3.66 -1.74
C THR A 299 -3.69 -4.32 -0.47
N GLU A 300 -2.37 -4.40 -0.31
CA GLU A 300 -1.68 -4.95 0.86
C GLU A 300 -0.50 -4.06 1.29
N GLY A 301 0.14 -4.38 2.42
CA GLY A 301 1.26 -3.61 2.96
C GLY A 301 0.84 -2.38 3.75
N GLY A 302 1.77 -1.44 3.92
CA GLY A 302 1.59 -0.24 4.74
C GLY A 302 1.35 1.05 3.96
N ILE A 303 1.04 2.12 4.69
CA ILE A 303 0.68 3.45 4.15
C ILE A 303 1.71 4.54 4.50
N PHE A 304 2.89 4.14 5.01
CA PHE A 304 3.89 5.09 5.50
C PHE A 304 4.28 6.16 4.48
N PRO A 305 4.65 5.83 3.22
CA PRO A 305 5.06 6.84 2.25
C PRO A 305 3.95 7.85 1.92
N ALA A 306 2.69 7.41 1.92
CA ALA A 306 1.54 8.27 1.64
C ALA A 306 1.29 9.28 2.77
N ILE A 307 1.37 8.81 4.03
CA ILE A 307 1.28 9.69 5.21
C ILE A 307 2.44 10.68 5.20
N PHE A 308 3.66 10.19 5.08
CA PHE A 308 4.86 11.02 5.10
C PHE A 308 4.84 12.07 4.00
N GLY A 309 4.52 11.68 2.76
CA GLY A 309 4.44 12.59 1.63
C GLY A 309 3.37 13.67 1.84
N THR A 310 2.18 13.29 2.32
CA THR A 310 1.09 14.24 2.59
C THR A 310 1.45 15.22 3.71
N VAL A 311 1.97 14.72 4.83
CA VAL A 311 2.37 15.56 5.98
C VAL A 311 3.51 16.49 5.58
N THR A 312 4.53 15.97 4.89
CA THR A 312 5.67 16.78 4.42
C THR A 312 5.21 17.85 3.45
N MET A 313 4.33 17.52 2.50
CA MET A 313 3.78 18.50 1.55
C MET A 313 3.02 19.61 2.28
N VAL A 314 2.12 19.27 3.21
CA VAL A 314 1.36 20.26 3.99
C VAL A 314 2.29 21.10 4.85
N MET A 315 3.29 20.50 5.49
CA MET A 315 4.24 21.21 6.36
C MET A 315 5.12 22.17 5.56
N VAL A 316 5.69 21.72 4.45
CA VAL A 316 6.50 22.56 3.54
C VAL A 316 5.67 23.69 2.96
N MET A 317 4.46 23.40 2.47
CA MET A 317 3.55 24.43 1.97
C MET A 317 3.18 25.44 3.06
N SER A 318 2.92 24.99 4.28
CA SER A 318 2.57 25.90 5.39
C SER A 318 3.75 26.79 5.78
N ILE A 319 4.95 26.22 5.93
CA ILE A 319 6.16 26.96 6.30
C ILE A 319 6.50 28.00 5.24
N ILE A 320 6.37 27.67 3.95
CA ILE A 320 6.69 28.59 2.86
C ILE A 320 5.57 29.60 2.68
N VAL A 321 4.33 29.16 2.44
CA VAL A 321 3.22 30.00 1.98
C VAL A 321 2.63 30.85 3.11
N THR A 322 2.48 30.32 4.32
CA THR A 322 1.78 31.01 5.42
C THR A 322 2.46 32.32 5.82
N PRO A 323 3.81 32.41 6.02
CA PRO A 323 4.46 33.67 6.33
C PRO A 323 4.25 34.73 5.24
N PHE A 324 4.41 34.37 3.96
CA PHE A 324 4.16 35.32 2.87
C PHE A 324 2.70 35.77 2.82
N GLY A 325 1.74 34.86 3.06
CA GLY A 325 0.32 35.17 3.14
C GLY A 325 -0.01 36.16 4.26
N ILE A 326 0.55 35.94 5.45
CA ILE A 326 0.37 36.84 6.61
C ILE A 326 1.01 38.20 6.33
N LEU A 327 2.25 38.24 5.83
CA LEU A 327 2.94 39.48 5.51
C LEU A 327 2.21 40.29 4.43
N ALA A 328 1.73 39.63 3.37
CA ALA A 328 0.93 40.27 2.33
C ALA A 328 -0.38 40.82 2.89
N ALA A 329 -1.07 40.08 3.78
CA ALA A 329 -2.29 40.54 4.41
C ALA A 329 -2.07 41.76 5.32
N ILE A 330 -1.03 41.74 6.16
CA ILE A 330 -0.66 42.87 7.02
C ILE A 330 -0.29 44.08 6.17
N TYR A 331 0.54 43.91 5.14
CA TYR A 331 0.92 44.99 4.25
C TYR A 331 -0.29 45.63 3.57
N LEU A 332 -1.16 44.81 2.96
CA LEU A 332 -2.35 45.30 2.25
C LEU A 332 -3.38 45.97 3.16
N ARG A 333 -3.41 45.62 4.45
CA ARG A 333 -4.39 46.16 5.41
C ARG A 333 -3.89 47.40 6.14
N GLU A 334 -2.64 47.38 6.61
CA GLU A 334 -2.10 48.40 7.51
C GLU A 334 -1.23 49.44 6.79
N TYR A 335 -0.46 49.03 5.77
CA TYR A 335 0.56 49.90 5.17
C TYR A 335 0.19 50.39 3.77
N ALA A 336 -0.56 49.60 3.01
CA ALA A 336 -0.84 49.88 1.62
C ALA A 336 -1.86 51.02 1.47
N LYS A 337 -1.42 52.13 0.86
CA LYS A 337 -2.29 53.27 0.57
C LYS A 337 -3.32 52.90 -0.51
N GLN A 338 -4.55 53.41 -0.38
CA GLN A 338 -5.60 53.22 -1.37
C GLN A 338 -5.15 53.83 -2.71
N GLY A 339 -5.15 53.01 -3.77
CA GLY A 339 -4.67 53.39 -5.09
C GLY A 339 -5.03 52.35 -6.15
N THR A 340 -4.63 52.61 -7.40
CA THR A 340 -4.89 51.71 -8.53
C THR A 340 -4.20 50.36 -8.34
N MET A 341 -2.96 50.34 -7.87
CA MET A 341 -2.21 49.10 -7.61
C MET A 341 -2.87 48.21 -6.55
N THR A 342 -3.26 48.77 -5.40
CA THR A 342 -3.92 48.00 -4.33
C THR A 342 -5.29 47.48 -4.76
N ARG A 343 -6.01 48.23 -5.61
CA ARG A 343 -7.26 47.77 -6.22
C ARG A 343 -7.04 46.59 -7.17
N ILE A 344 -6.01 46.63 -8.03
CA ILE A 344 -5.66 45.53 -8.94
C ILE A 344 -5.30 44.27 -8.16
N ILE A 345 -4.44 44.39 -7.14
CA ILE A 345 -4.06 43.24 -6.30
C ILE A 345 -5.30 42.62 -5.65
N ARG A 346 -6.18 43.44 -5.05
CA ARG A 346 -7.39 42.95 -4.39
C ARG A 346 -8.34 42.23 -5.36
N ILE A 347 -8.55 42.77 -6.56
CA ILE A 347 -9.34 42.11 -7.61
C ILE A 347 -8.70 40.77 -8.00
N SER A 348 -7.38 40.75 -8.17
CA SER A 348 -6.64 39.53 -8.53
C SER A 348 -6.77 38.46 -7.45
N VAL A 349 -6.64 38.81 -6.18
CA VAL A 349 -6.84 37.87 -5.05
C VAL A 349 -8.27 37.33 -5.01
N TYR A 350 -9.29 38.17 -5.21
CA TYR A 350 -10.68 37.69 -5.26
C TYR A 350 -10.94 36.77 -6.44
N ASN A 351 -10.39 37.09 -7.62
CA ASN A 351 -10.49 36.22 -8.80
C ASN A 351 -9.76 34.90 -8.55
N LEU A 352 -8.55 34.94 -7.99
CA LEU A 352 -7.77 33.74 -7.68
C LEU A 352 -8.50 32.84 -6.68
N ALA A 353 -9.13 33.40 -5.65
CA ALA A 353 -9.93 32.64 -4.69
C ALA A 353 -11.18 31.99 -5.31
N GLY A 354 -11.67 32.50 -6.44
CA GLY A 354 -12.84 31.99 -7.15
C GLY A 354 -12.53 30.99 -8.27
N VAL A 355 -11.26 30.79 -8.64
CA VAL A 355 -10.87 29.86 -9.71
C VAL A 355 -10.96 28.41 -9.19
N PRO A 356 -11.59 27.48 -9.93
CA PRO A 356 -11.62 26.06 -9.57
C PRO A 356 -10.22 25.45 -9.49
N SER A 357 -9.99 24.58 -8.49
CA SER A 357 -8.67 23.96 -8.26
C SER A 357 -8.11 23.18 -9.46
N ILE A 358 -8.97 22.57 -10.28
CA ILE A 358 -8.54 21.84 -11.48
C ILE A 358 -7.83 22.73 -12.50
N VAL A 359 -8.25 24.00 -12.60
CA VAL A 359 -7.63 24.98 -13.52
C VAL A 359 -6.21 25.29 -13.07
N TYR A 360 -6.00 25.45 -11.76
CA TYR A 360 -4.65 25.62 -11.20
C TYR A 360 -3.77 24.40 -11.42
N GLY A 361 -4.32 23.19 -11.30
CA GLY A 361 -3.57 21.95 -11.56
C GLY A 361 -3.06 21.88 -13.00
N VAL A 362 -3.95 22.08 -13.98
CA VAL A 362 -3.59 22.03 -15.40
C VAL A 362 -2.66 23.18 -15.80
N PHE A 363 -2.92 24.41 -15.32
CA PHE A 363 -2.02 25.54 -15.53
C PHE A 363 -0.64 25.27 -14.92
N GLY A 364 -0.59 24.71 -13.72
CA GLY A 364 0.66 24.39 -13.04
C GLY A 364 1.51 23.40 -13.82
N LEU A 365 0.89 22.32 -14.32
CA LEU A 365 1.55 21.35 -15.19
C LEU A 365 2.07 22.02 -16.48
N GLY A 366 1.22 22.78 -17.18
CA GLY A 366 1.61 23.39 -18.45
C GLY A 366 2.70 24.45 -18.30
N PHE A 367 2.59 25.32 -17.29
CA PHE A 367 3.50 26.44 -17.12
C PHE A 367 4.78 26.06 -16.37
N PHE A 368 4.68 25.35 -15.23
CA PHE A 368 5.87 25.06 -14.42
C PHE A 368 6.64 23.84 -14.90
N VAL A 369 5.95 22.80 -15.38
CA VAL A 369 6.62 21.57 -15.85
C VAL A 369 7.01 21.73 -17.31
N TYR A 370 6.05 21.79 -18.23
CA TYR A 370 6.38 21.76 -19.66
C TYR A 370 7.06 23.03 -20.19
N PHE A 371 6.60 24.20 -19.76
CA PHE A 371 7.21 25.45 -20.22
C PHE A 371 8.47 25.77 -19.43
N LEU A 372 8.38 26.07 -18.13
CA LEU A 372 9.53 26.50 -17.35
C LEU A 372 10.55 25.37 -17.16
N GLY A 373 10.10 24.21 -16.68
CA GLY A 373 10.94 23.02 -16.47
C GLY A 373 11.63 22.58 -17.76
N GLY A 374 10.88 22.41 -18.85
CA GLY A 374 11.44 22.01 -20.14
C GLY A 374 12.45 22.98 -20.73
N ASN A 375 12.26 24.29 -20.54
CA ASN A 375 13.26 25.28 -20.96
C ASN A 375 14.50 25.25 -20.06
N ILE A 376 14.35 25.06 -18.73
CA ILE A 376 15.48 24.92 -17.80
C ILE A 376 16.28 23.67 -18.15
N ASP A 377 15.62 22.55 -18.42
CA ASP A 377 16.26 21.29 -18.77
C ASP A 377 17.05 21.39 -20.08
N GLN A 378 16.48 22.05 -21.09
CA GLN A 378 17.19 22.31 -22.35
C GLN A 378 18.41 23.22 -22.18
N LEU A 379 18.35 24.20 -21.28
CA LEU A 379 19.43 25.17 -21.09
C LEU A 379 20.55 24.68 -20.17
N PHE A 380 20.21 23.90 -19.14
CA PHE A 380 21.15 23.55 -18.05
C PHE A 380 21.35 22.05 -17.85
N TYR A 381 20.47 21.20 -18.39
CA TYR A 381 20.49 19.75 -18.19
C TYR A 381 20.39 18.98 -19.52
N GLU A 382 20.94 19.54 -20.60
CA GLU A 382 20.88 18.93 -21.93
C GLU A 382 21.40 17.48 -21.95
N ALA A 383 22.40 17.18 -21.12
CA ALA A 383 22.97 15.84 -21.00
C ALA A 383 22.01 14.79 -20.40
N SER A 384 20.99 15.21 -19.63
CA SER A 384 20.00 14.28 -19.04
C SER A 384 18.84 13.97 -19.99
N LEU A 385 18.63 14.78 -21.04
CA LEU A 385 17.53 14.59 -21.98
C LEU A 385 17.65 13.24 -22.72
N PRO A 386 16.53 12.52 -22.95
CA PRO A 386 15.14 12.95 -22.81
C PRO A 386 14.52 12.77 -21.40
N ALA A 387 15.30 12.35 -20.40
CA ALA A 387 14.80 12.26 -19.03
C ALA A 387 14.72 13.67 -18.40
N PRO A 388 13.52 14.17 -18.07
CA PRO A 388 13.35 15.51 -17.51
C PRO A 388 13.88 15.56 -16.08
N THR A 389 14.52 16.68 -15.72
CA THR A 389 14.93 17.01 -14.36
C THR A 389 13.89 17.90 -13.69
N PHE A 390 13.47 18.98 -14.36
CA PHE A 390 12.45 19.92 -13.87
C PHE A 390 11.13 19.85 -14.64
N GLY A 391 11.10 19.35 -15.88
CA GLY A 391 9.84 19.11 -16.58
C GLY A 391 9.93 18.80 -18.05
#